data_AF-A0A6C0IVL4-F1
#
_entry.id   AF-A0A6C0IVL4-F1
#
_cell.length_a   1.000
_cell.length_b   1.000
_cell.length_c   1.000
_cell.angle_alpha   90.00
_cell.angle_beta   90.00
_cell.angle_gamma   90.00
#
_symmetry.space_group_name_H-M   'P 1'
#
loop_
_entity.id
_entity.type
_entity.pdbx_description
1 polymer ?
#
loop_
_entity_poly.entity_id
_entity_poly.type
_entity_poly.pdbx_seq_one_letter_code
_entity_poly.pdbx_strand_id
1 'polypeptide(L)' 'MIYSTCPTCGFFIGNIVNQYELDKKKVCSNEKLSEEEQQSEISKLLKDLKVRRYCCRMRIMTSKDLVEEILSPNK' A
#
# COMPACT_ATOMS: atom_id res chain seq x y z
N MET A 1 -0.04 -4.20 9.80
CA MET A 1 1.22 -4.94 9.71
C MET A 1 1.42 -5.40 8.27
N ILE A 2 2.57 -5.07 7.68
CA ILE A 2 2.95 -5.53 6.35
C ILE A 2 3.32 -7.02 6.45
N TYR A 3 2.63 -7.87 5.70
CA TYR A 3 2.91 -9.30 5.67
C TYR A 3 3.87 -9.60 4.51
N SER A 4 4.91 -10.40 4.76
CA SER A 4 5.78 -10.88 3.68
C SER A 4 5.04 -11.84 2.74
N THR A 5 4.14 -12.66 3.28
CA THR A 5 3.32 -13.63 2.56
C THR A 5 1.85 -13.48 2.92
N CYS A 6 0.95 -13.73 1.96
CA CYS A 6 -0.49 -13.69 2.20
C CYS A 6 -0.88 -14.87 3.10
N PRO A 7 -1.46 -14.62 4.29
CA PRO A 7 -1.78 -15.69 5.25
C PRO A 7 -2.83 -16.68 4.74
N THR A 8 -3.66 -16.27 3.76
CA THR A 8 -4.73 -17.12 3.21
C THR A 8 -4.24 -18.06 2.12
N CYS A 9 -3.29 -17.63 1.28
CA CYS A 9 -2.91 -18.40 0.08
C CYS A 9 -1.41 -18.65 -0.07
N GLY A 10 -0.58 -18.18 0.87
CA GLY A 10 0.87 -18.35 0.85
C GLY A 10 1.62 -17.51 -0.19
N PHE A 11 0.92 -16.77 -1.06
CA PHE A 11 1.56 -15.96 -2.10
C PHE A 11 2.44 -14.87 -1.48
N PHE A 12 3.65 -14.70 -1.99
CA PHE A 12 4.58 -13.67 -1.53
C PHE A 12 4.10 -12.28 -1.96
N ILE A 13 3.81 -11.41 -1.00
CA ILE A 13 3.28 -10.05 -1.24
C ILE A 13 4.20 -8.95 -0.73
N GLY A 14 5.26 -9.26 0.02
CA GLY A 14 6.12 -8.26 0.68
C GLY A 14 6.64 -7.17 -0.26
N ASN A 15 7.25 -7.56 -1.39
CA ASN A 15 7.77 -6.60 -2.37
C ASN A 15 6.66 -5.74 -3.00
N ILE A 16 5.49 -6.34 -3.22
CA ILE A 16 4.34 -5.66 -3.84
C ILE A 16 3.77 -4.63 -2.88
N VAL A 17 3.63 -4.98 -1.59
CA VAL A 17 3.17 -4.05 -0.55
C VAL A 17 4.14 -2.88 -0.41
N ASN A 18 5.46 -3.15 -0.35
CA ASN A 18 6.46 -2.10 -0.23
C ASN A 18 6.40 -1.11 -1.41
N GLN A 19 6.32 -1.63 -2.64
CA GLN A 19 6.21 -0.78 -3.83
C GLN A 19 4.92 0.06 -3.81
N TYR A 20 3.79 -0.56 -3.47
CA TYR A 20 2.50 0.13 -3.38
C TYR A 20 2.53 1.26 -2.34
N GLU A 21 3.11 1.04 -1.16
CA GLU A 21 3.23 2.06 -0.12
C GLU A 21 4.13 3.23 -0.55
N LEU A 22 5.26 2.95 -1.22
CA LEU A 22 6.13 3.99 -1.77
C LEU A 22 5.41 4.85 -2.81
N ASP A 23 4.67 4.22 -3.73
CA ASP A 23 3.96 4.93 -4.79
C ASP A 23 2.74 5.70 -4.23
N LYS A 24 2.03 5.12 -3.27
CA LYS A 24 0.96 5.81 -2.54
C LYS A 24 1.50 7.04 -1.81
N LYS A 25 2.63 6.92 -1.09
CA LYS A 25 3.28 8.06 -0.42
C LYS A 25 3.62 9.17 -1.40
N LYS A 26 4.17 8.85 -2.58
CA LYS A 26 4.46 9.85 -3.63
C LYS A 26 3.22 10.59 -4.11
N VAL A 27 2.10 9.89 -4.32
CA VAL A 27 0.83 10.50 -4.74
C VAL A 27 0.29 11.41 -3.64
N CYS A 28 0.27 10.94 -2.38
CA CYS A 28 -0.21 11.72 -1.24
C CYS A 28 0.66 12.93 -0.91
N SER A 29 1.98 12.86 -1.12
CA SER A 29 2.90 13.99 -0.90
C SER A 29 2.89 15.01 -2.04
N ASN A 30 2.18 14.75 -3.14
CA ASN A 30 2.18 15.64 -4.29
C ASN A 30 1.16 16.77 -4.10
N GLU A 31 1.64 17.92 -3.63
CA GLU A 31 0.85 19.15 -3.41
C GLU A 31 0.22 19.72 -4.70
N LYS A 32 0.66 19.26 -5.89
CA LYS A 32 0.12 19.71 -7.17
C LYS A 32 -1.21 19.05 -7.54
N LEU A 33 -1.55 17.94 -6.89
CA LEU A 33 -2.78 17.20 -7.16
C LEU A 33 -3.85 17.62 -6.16
N SER A 34 -5.06 17.87 -6.65
CA SER A 34 -6.25 17.98 -5.81
C SER A 34 -6.58 16.65 -5.13
N GLU A 35 -7.37 16.68 -4.06
CA GLU A 35 -7.78 15.46 -3.34
C GLU A 35 -8.49 14.45 -4.26
N GLU A 36 -9.34 14.91 -5.18
CA GLU A 36 -10.03 14.06 -6.15
C GLU A 36 -9.06 13.37 -7.12
N GLU A 37 -8.05 14.10 -7.59
CA GLU A 37 -7.00 13.54 -8.46
C GLU A 37 -6.13 12.54 -7.71
N GLN A 38 -5.77 12.82 -6.46
CA GLN A 38 -5.03 11.87 -5.62
C GLN A 38 -5.82 10.57 -5.42
N GLN A 39 -7.13 10.65 -5.15
CA GLN A 39 -8.00 9.48 -5.03
C GLN A 39 -8.06 8.67 -6.33
N SER A 40 -8.13 9.36 -7.48
CA SER A 40 -8.12 8.72 -8.80
C SER A 40 -6.81 7.97 -9.06
N GLU A 41 -5.66 8.59 -8.76
CA GLU A 41 -4.34 7.97 -8.92
C GLU A 41 -4.14 6.77 -7.97
N ILE A 42 -4.54 6.88 -6.70
CA ILE A 42 -4.51 5.74 -5.76
C ILE A 42 -5.40 4.59 -6.27
N SER A 43 -6.57 4.91 -6.82
CA SER A 43 -7.47 3.91 -7.41
C SER A 43 -6.86 3.22 -8.62
N LYS A 44 -6.06 3.92 -9.43
CA LYS A 44 -5.29 3.32 -10.54
C LYS A 44 -4.20 2.39 -10.00
N LEU A 45 -3.42 2.82 -9.01
CA LEU A 45 -2.40 1.98 -8.35
C LEU A 45 -2.98 0.65 -7.86
N LEU A 46 -4.19 0.68 -7.27
CA LEU A 46 -4.88 -0.53 -6.82
C LEU A 46 -5.36 -1.44 -7.96
N LYS A 47 -5.75 -0.88 -9.10
CA LYS A 47 -6.13 -1.66 -10.29
C LYS A 47 -4.91 -2.34 -10.90
N ASP A 48 -3.79 -1.63 -10.93
CA ASP A 48 -2.51 -2.07 -11.51
C ASP A 48 -1.74 -3.07 -10.63
N LEU A 49 -2.21 -3.29 -9.39
CA LEU A 49 -1.70 -4.36 -8.53
C LEU A 49 -1.82 -5.72 -9.24
N LYS A 50 -0.66 -6.27 -9.60
CA LYS A 50 -0.49 -7.58 -10.25
C LYS A 50 -0.70 -8.76 -9.28
N VAL A 51 -1.80 -8.74 -8.53
CA VAL A 51 -2.23 -9.83 -7.65
C VAL A 51 -3.55 -10.42 -8.13
N ARG A 52 -3.56 -11.75 -8.29
CA ARG A 52 -4.68 -12.50 -8.89
C ARG A 52 -5.84 -12.74 -7.92
N ARG A 53 -5.56 -12.95 -6.63
CA ARG A 53 -6.57 -13.36 -5.64
C ARG A 53 -7.00 -12.19 -4.76
N TYR A 54 -8.31 -12.14 -4.45
CA TYR A 54 -8.89 -11.13 -3.57
C TYR A 54 -8.21 -11.08 -2.19
N CYS A 55 -7.81 -12.25 -1.67
CA CYS A 55 -7.14 -12.36 -0.36
C CYS A 55 -5.80 -11.62 -0.33
N CYS A 56 -5.08 -11.51 -1.45
CA CYS A 56 -3.86 -10.73 -1.54
C CYS A 56 -4.18 -9.24 -1.69
N ARG A 57 -5.13 -8.89 -2.57
CA ARG A 57 -5.58 -7.50 -2.79
C ARG A 57 -6.03 -6.85 -1.49
N MET A 58 -6.88 -7.54 -0.74
CA MET A 58 -7.36 -7.07 0.56
C MET A 58 -6.22 -6.77 1.53
N ARG A 59 -5.20 -7.64 1.58
CA ARG A 59 -4.05 -7.46 2.49
C ARG A 59 -3.19 -6.26 2.12
N ILE A 60 -3.01 -5.98 0.82
CA ILE A 60 -2.27 -4.81 0.35
C ILE A 60 -3.08 -3.53 0.58
N MET A 61 -4.38 -3.54 0.30
CA MET A 61 -5.26 -2.38 0.52
C MET A 61 -5.37 -1.96 1.98
N THR A 62 -5.36 -2.93 2.89
CA THR A 62 -5.56 -2.71 4.33
C THR A 62 -4.26 -2.75 5.13
N SER A 63 -3.11 -2.89 4.46
CA SER A 63 -1.83 -2.90 5.16
C SER A 63 -1.53 -1.51 5.71
N LYS A 64 -1.34 -1.45 7.03
CA LYS A 64 -0.81 -0.30 7.74
C LYS A 64 0.55 -0.65 8.30
N ASP A 65 1.55 0.20 8.08
CA ASP A 65 2.82 0.04 8.77
C ASP A 65 2.69 0.59 10.19
N LEU A 66 2.60 -0.32 11.16
CA LEU A 66 2.50 0.06 12.57
C LEU A 66 3.85 0.44 13.16
N VAL A 67 4.95 0.08 12.50
CA VAL A 67 6.30 0.40 12.98
C VAL A 67 6.52 1.92 12.92
N GLU A 68 6.09 2.57 11.83
CA GLU A 68 6.15 4.02 11.70
C GLU A 68 5.32 4.76 12.77
N GLU A 69 4.22 4.16 13.24
CA GLU A 69 3.38 4.76 14.30
C GLU A 69 4.00 4.59 15.68
N ILE A 70 4.48 3.39 15.99
CA ILE A 70 5.05 3.04 17.29
C ILE A 70 6.39 3.75 17.50
N LEU A 71 7.21 3.82 16.46
CA LEU A 71 8.53 4.44 16.51
C LEU A 71 8.48 5.95 16.23
N SER A 72 7.35 6.63 16.48
CA SER A 72 7.23 8.09 16.39
C SER A 72 8.55 8.75 16.78
N PRO A 73 9.17 9.55 15.88
CA PRO A 73 10.59 9.85 15.98
C PRO A 73 10.82 10.64 17.26
N ASN A 74 11.61 10.08 18.17
CA ASN A 74 12.50 10.93 18.97
C ASN A 74 13.51 11.53 17.99
N LYS A 75 13.09 12.55 17.23
CA LYS A 75 13.93 13.48 16.45
C LYS A 75 13.09 14.61 15.87
#